data_AF-A0A7Y5RWC6-F1
#
_entry.id   AF-A0A7Y5RWC6-F1
#
_cell.length_a   1.000
_cell.length_b   1.000
_cell.length_c   1.000
_cell.angle_alpha   90.00
_cell.angle_beta   90.00
_cell.angle_gamma   90.00
#
_symmetry.space_group_name_H-M   'P 1'
#
loop_
_entity.id
_entity.type
_entity.pdbx_description
1 polymer ?
#
loop_
_entity_poly.entity_id
_entity_poly.type
_entity_poly.pdbx_seq_one_letter_code
_entity_poly.pdbx_strand_id
1 'polypeptide(L)' 'MAVTILCPNLKCRKVLQVPEAVRGKQVRCGYCGSALLVPEARKKPEVTTASSEKTE' A
#
# COMPACT_ATOMS: atom_id res chain seq x y z
N MET A 1 12.48 -1.29 -4.26
CA MET A 1 11.97 -1.96 -5.47
C MET A 1 10.74 -1.21 -5.98
N ALA A 2 10.27 -1.52 -7.21
CA ALA A 2 9.02 -0.99 -7.75
C ALA A 2 7.94 -2.07 -7.72
N VAL A 3 6.70 -1.67 -7.48
CA VAL A 3 5.53 -2.55 -7.39
C VAL A 3 4.64 -2.30 -8.58
N THR A 4 4.23 -3.36 -9.24
CA THR A 4 3.30 -3.29 -10.36
C THR A 4 1.88 -3.40 -9.83
N ILE A 5 1.05 -2.39 -10.09
CA ILE A 5 -0.36 -2.36 -9.70
C ILE A 5 -1.25 -1.97 -10.88
N LEU A 6 -2.52 -2.36 -10.84
CA LEU A 6 -3.50 -1.98 -11.85
C LEU A 6 -4.32 -0.78 -11.35
N CYS A 7 -4.55 0.20 -12.22
CA CYS A 7 -5.40 1.33 -11.88
C CYS A 7 -6.85 0.86 -11.61
N PRO A 8 -7.47 1.18 -10.47
CA PRO A 8 -8.83 0.74 -10.13
C PRO A 8 -9.91 1.41 -10.98
N ASN A 9 -9.55 2.47 -11.72
CA ASN A 9 -10.48 3.12 -12.64
C ASN A 9 -10.72 2.22 -13.87
N LEU A 10 -11.94 1.71 -14.00
CA LEU A 10 -12.35 0.80 -15.09
C LEU A 10 -12.24 1.41 -16.49
N LYS A 11 -12.17 2.74 -16.62
CA LYS A 11 -11.90 3.40 -17.91
C LYS A 11 -10.41 3.39 -18.26
N CYS A 12 -9.53 3.34 -17.25
CA CYS A 12 -8.09 3.38 -17.44
C CYS A 12 -7.48 1.97 -17.48
N ARG A 13 -7.68 1.16 -16.43
CA ARG A 13 -7.11 -0.21 -16.23
C ARG A 13 -5.62 -0.39 -16.59
N LYS A 14 -4.88 0.71 -16.74
CA LYS A 14 -3.46 0.68 -17.08
C LYS A 14 -2.65 0.13 -15.91
N VAL A 15 -1.60 -0.59 -16.26
CA VAL A 15 -0.58 -1.07 -15.34
C VAL A 15 0.32 0.11 -14.99
N LEU A 16 0.53 0.32 -13.69
CA LEU A 16 1.37 1.36 -13.13
C LEU A 16 2.48 0.72 -12.32
N GLN A 17 3.71 1.19 -12.51
CA GLN A 17 4.80 0.89 -11.60
C GLN A 17 4.88 2.01 -10.57
N VAL A 18 4.66 1.67 -9.31
CA VAL A 18 4.76 2.60 -8.19
C VAL A 18 5.92 2.21 -7.28
N PRO A 19 6.66 3.19 -6.72
CA PRO A 19 7.75 2.89 -5.79
C PRO A 19 7.21 2.33 -4.47
N GLU A 20 8.00 1.50 -3.79
CA GLU A 20 7.58 0.96 -2.49
C GLU A 20 7.41 2.01 -1.39
N ALA A 21 8.08 3.16 -1.52
CA ALA A 21 7.98 4.27 -0.58
C ALA A 21 6.57 4.89 -0.49
N VAL A 22 5.70 4.62 -1.47
CA VAL A 22 4.31 5.10 -1.49
C VAL A 22 3.28 4.02 -1.19
N ARG A 23 3.71 2.80 -0.80
CA ARG A 23 2.78 1.78 -0.29
C ARG A 23 2.05 2.30 0.96
N GLY A 24 0.76 2.00 1.06
CA GLY A 24 -0.13 2.52 2.10
C GLY A 24 -0.53 3.99 1.93
N LYS A 25 -0.05 4.68 0.89
CA LYS A 25 -0.40 6.08 0.62
C LYS A 25 -1.36 6.20 -0.55
N GLN A 26 -2.10 7.31 -0.55
CA GLN A 26 -2.98 7.68 -1.65
C GLN A 26 -2.16 8.44 -2.70
N VAL A 27 -2.10 7.90 -3.91
CA VAL A 27 -1.35 8.47 -5.04
C VAL A 27 -2.28 8.72 -6.22
N ARG A 28 -1.83 9.53 -7.20
CA ARG A 28 -2.58 9.77 -8.44
C ARG A 28 -2.03 8.90 -9.56
N CYS A 29 -2.91 8.31 -10.36
CA CYS A 29 -2.54 7.59 -11.57
C CYS A 29 -1.85 8.54 -12.58
N GLY A 30 -0.67 8.17 -13.07
CA GLY A 30 0.05 8.94 -14.09
C GLY A 30 -0.63 9.01 -15.46
N TYR A 31 -1.68 8.22 -15.70
CA TYR A 31 -2.40 8.19 -16.97
C TYR A 31 -3.78 8.86 -16.93
N CYS A 32 -4.54 8.66 -15.86
CA CYS A 32 -5.91 9.19 -15.76
C CYS A 32 -6.10 10.19 -14.62
N GLY A 33 -5.08 10.43 -13.79
CA GLY A 33 -5.15 11.35 -12.66
C GLY A 33 -6.01 10.89 -11.48
N SER A 34 -6.69 9.74 -11.58
CA SER A 34 -7.54 9.23 -10.49
C SER A 34 -6.71 8.91 -9.25
N ALA A 35 -7.23 9.29 -8.09
CA ALA A 35 -6.63 8.92 -6.81
C ALA A 35 -6.86 7.43 -6.53
N LEU A 36 -5.81 6.72 -6.15
CA LEU A 36 -5.84 5.31 -5.81
C LEU A 36 -4.97 5.06 -4.58
N LEU A 37 -5.41 4.13 -3.73
CA LEU A 37 -4.66 3.69 -2.57
C LEU A 37 -3.70 2.59 -3.00
N VAL A 38 -2.40 2.79 -2.77
CA VAL A 38 -1.43 1.72 -3.01
C VAL A 38 -1.52 0.72 -1.85
N PRO A 39 -1.77 -0.57 -2.10
CA PRO A 39 -1.88 -1.56 -1.03
C PRO A 39 -0.59 -1.62 -0.22
N GLU A 40 -0.74 -1.68 1.11
CA GLU A 40 0.40 -1.92 1.99
C GLU A 40 1.02 -3.27 1.66
N ALA A 41 2.35 -3.33 1.74
CA ALA A 41 3.02 -4.62 1.78
C ALA A 41 2.47 -5.33 3.01
N ARG A 42 2.05 -6.60 2.89
CA ARG A 42 1.76 -7.39 4.09
C ARG A 42 3.00 -7.31 4.96
N LYS A 43 2.95 -6.51 6.03
CA LYS A 43 3.88 -6.65 7.13
C LYS A 43 3.72 -8.10 7.55
N LYS A 44 4.79 -8.89 7.41
CA LYS A 44 4.87 -10.16 8.11
C LYS A 44 4.48 -9.83 9.56
N PRO A 45 3.49 -10.52 10.16
CA PRO A 45 3.05 -10.17 11.51
C PRO A 45 4.28 -10.21 12.39
N GLU A 46 4.77 -9.03 12.74
CA GLU A 46 5.75 -8.84 13.78
C GLU A 46 5.00 -9.20 15.04
N VAL A 47 5.25 -10.44 15.47
CA VAL A 47 4.81 -11.00 16.73
C VAL A 47 5.17 -10.00 17.81
N THR A 48 4.22 -9.15 18.16
CA THR A 48 4.31 -8.29 19.32
C THR A 48 3.84 -9.14 20.48
N THR A 49 4.77 -9.91 21.05
CA THR A 49 4.68 -10.34 22.44
C THR A 49 4.65 -9.07 23.30
N ALA A 50 3.45 -8.57 23.59
CA ALA A 50 3.20 -7.72 24.74
C ALA A 50 2.70 -8.65 25.86
N SER A 51 3.65 -9.38 26.44
CA SER A 51 3.52 -9.93 27.79
C SER A 51 4.38 -9.06 28.70
N SER A 52 3.91 -8.93 29.94
CA SER A 52 4.51 -8.26 31.11
C SER A 52 4.15 -6.78 31.26
N GLU A 53 3.81 -6.22 32.43
CA GLU A 53 3.62 -6.71 33.81
C GLU A 53 3.40 -5.46 34.69
N LYS A 54 2.33 -5.42 35.51
CA LYS A 54 2.14 -4.60 36.74
C LYS A 54 0.75 -4.90 37.32
N THR A 55 0.61 -5.67 38.41
CA THR A 55 0.61 -5.24 39.83
C THR A 55 -0.35 -4.10 40.10
N GLU A 56 -1.53 -4.39 40.67
CA GLU A 56 -1.86 -4.17 42.10
C GLU A 56 -3.15 -4.93 42.47
#